data_AF-A0A1Q5PKX1-F1
#
_entry.id   AF-A0A1Q5PKX1-F1
#
_cell.length_a   1.000
_cell.length_b   1.000
_cell.length_c   1.000
_cell.angle_alpha   90.00
_cell.angle_beta   90.00
_cell.angle_gamma   90.00
#
_symmetry.space_group_name_H-M   'P 1'
#
loop_
_entity.id
_entity.type
_entity.pdbx_description
1 polymer ?
#
loop_
_entity_poly.entity_id
_entity_poly.type
_entity_poly.pdbx_seq_one_letter_code
_entity_poly.pdbx_strand_id
1 'polypeptide(L)'
;MWNILGDGDLVVDQFQSAFLEDDGVLAWQEYALCAQTDPEAFFPEKGGSTREAKNVCALCEVRQECLEYALANDERFGIWGGLSERERRKLKRASG
;
A
#
# COMPACT_ATOMS: atom_id res chain seq x y z
N MET A 1 31.49 50.24 8.45
CA MET A 1 31.38 50.01 9.90
C MET A 1 29.89 49.99 10.25
N TRP A 2 29.27 48.79 10.25
CA TRP A 2 28.04 48.42 10.97
C TRP A 2 27.99 46.89 11.09
N ASN A 3 28.38 46.45 12.29
CA ASN A 3 28.07 45.27 13.13
C ASN A 3 27.86 43.85 12.57
N ILE A 4 28.74 43.00 13.12
CA ILE A 4 28.64 41.56 13.46
C ILE A 4 27.69 41.40 14.68
N LEU A 5 27.05 40.22 14.84
CA LEU A 5 26.00 39.77 15.80
C LEU A 5 24.56 40.04 15.28
N GLY A 6 23.70 39.10 14.87
CA GLY A 6 23.58 37.68 15.19
C GLY A 6 22.57 37.47 16.33
N ASP A 7 21.28 37.28 16.03
CA ASP A 7 20.34 36.42 16.78
C ASP A 7 18.91 36.44 16.17
N GLY A 8 18.42 35.26 15.74
CA GLY A 8 17.02 34.83 15.51
C GLY A 8 16.11 35.69 14.61
N ASP A 9 15.44 35.21 13.57
CA ASP A 9 14.72 33.95 13.46
C ASP A 9 14.36 33.75 11.97
N LEU A 10 15.19 33.01 11.25
CA LEU A 10 14.92 32.59 9.87
C LEU A 10 14.98 31.07 9.80
N VAL A 11 14.28 30.38 10.70
CA VAL A 11 14.22 28.91 10.69
C VAL A 11 12.85 28.38 11.08
N VAL A 12 11.78 28.77 10.36
CA VAL A 12 10.52 28.02 10.49
C VAL A 12 9.72 27.77 9.20
N ASP A 13 10.06 28.35 8.05
CA ASP A 13 9.12 28.26 6.90
C ASP A 13 9.64 27.48 5.67
N GLN A 14 10.96 27.33 5.49
CA GLN A 14 11.52 26.66 4.29
C GLN A 14 12.14 25.29 4.54
N PHE A 15 12.39 24.93 5.80
CA PHE A 15 12.92 23.61 6.17
C PHE A 15 11.84 22.66 6.70
N GLN A 16 10.62 23.11 7.00
CA GLN A 16 9.54 22.21 7.44
C GLN A 16 8.76 21.58 6.27
N SER A 17 8.80 22.19 5.08
CA SER A 17 8.03 21.75 3.92
C SER A 17 8.69 20.63 3.09
N ALA A 18 9.97 20.33 3.33
CA ALA A 18 10.66 19.18 2.74
C ALA A 18 10.67 17.94 3.65
N PHE A 19 10.16 18.05 4.88
CA PHE A 19 10.10 16.98 5.88
C PHE A 19 8.67 16.61 6.28
N LEU A 20 7.65 17.13 5.58
CA LEU A 20 6.40 16.39 5.51
C LEU A 20 6.70 15.22 4.59
N GLU A 21 7.11 14.11 5.19
CA GLU A 21 7.10 12.79 4.58
C GLU A 21 5.66 12.55 4.12
N ASP A 22 5.36 12.98 2.88
CA ASP A 22 4.25 12.44 2.12
C ASP A 22 4.66 11.01 1.82
N ASP A 23 4.55 10.14 2.83
CA ASP A 23 4.41 8.72 2.63
C ASP A 23 3.12 8.63 1.80
N GLY A 24 3.25 8.74 0.48
CA GLY A 24 2.13 9.07 -0.41
C GLY A 24 1.02 8.02 -0.32
N VAL A 25 0.00 8.14 -1.17
CA VAL A 25 -1.20 7.24 -1.16
C VAL A 25 -0.91 5.72 -1.22
N LEU A 26 0.35 5.31 -1.37
CA LEU A 26 0.86 3.94 -1.40
C LEU A 26 1.78 3.56 -0.23
N ALA A 27 1.94 4.39 0.81
CA ALA A 27 2.76 4.11 2.00
C ALA A 27 2.48 2.74 2.64
N TRP A 28 1.20 2.34 2.64
CA TRP A 28 0.76 1.05 3.15
C TRP A 28 1.44 -0.15 2.46
N GLN A 29 1.95 0.00 1.23
CA GLN A 29 2.62 -1.08 0.52
C GLN A 29 3.93 -1.52 1.21
N GLU A 30 4.60 -0.61 1.92
CA GLU A 30 5.83 -0.93 2.64
C GLU A 30 5.60 -1.91 3.80
N TYR A 31 4.39 -1.89 4.36
CA TYR A 31 3.95 -2.77 5.44
C TYR A 31 3.28 -4.06 4.93
N ALA A 32 3.26 -4.28 3.61
CA ALA A 32 2.60 -5.45 3.04
C ALA A 32 3.41 -6.73 3.30
N LEU A 33 2.85 -7.64 4.09
CA LEU A 33 3.48 -8.92 4.44
C LEU A 33 3.83 -9.77 3.21
N CYS A 34 3.11 -9.62 2.09
CA CYS A 34 3.38 -10.36 0.86
C CYS A 34 4.78 -10.09 0.29
N ALA A 35 5.36 -8.92 0.52
CA ALA A 35 6.72 -8.58 0.08
C ALA A 35 7.81 -9.42 0.77
N GLN A 36 7.47 -10.09 1.88
CA GLN A 36 8.35 -10.95 2.66
C GLN A 36 8.14 -12.45 2.37
N THR A 37 7.34 -12.77 1.35
CA THR A 37 6.97 -14.14 0.97
C THR A 37 7.24 -14.38 -0.51
N ASP A 38 6.99 -15.60 -0.99
CA ASP A 38 7.15 -15.92 -2.41
C ASP A 38 6.13 -15.14 -3.27
N PRO A 39 6.56 -14.26 -4.19
CA PRO A 39 5.65 -13.51 -5.05
C PRO A 39 4.86 -14.41 -6.01
N GLU A 40 5.37 -15.59 -6.39
CA GLU A 40 4.66 -16.48 -7.30
C GLU A 40 3.34 -17.00 -6.70
N ALA A 41 3.28 -17.15 -5.37
CA ALA A 41 2.07 -17.55 -4.66
C ALA A 41 0.92 -16.54 -4.85
N PHE A 42 1.23 -15.26 -5.06
CA PHE A 42 0.25 -14.18 -5.25
C PHE A 42 -0.19 -14.02 -6.70
N PHE A 43 0.55 -14.59 -7.66
CA PHE A 43 0.22 -14.59 -9.08
C PHE A 43 0.11 -16.01 -9.65
N PRO A 44 -0.82 -16.83 -9.14
CA PRO A 44 -0.93 -18.22 -9.56
C PRO A 44 -1.34 -18.35 -11.03
N GLU A 45 -0.77 -19.34 -11.71
CA GLU A 45 -1.21 -19.74 -13.05
C GLU A 45 -2.66 -20.24 -13.05
N LYS A 46 -3.24 -20.42 -14.25
CA LYS A 46 -4.61 -20.95 -14.40
C LYS A 46 -4.74 -22.32 -13.73
N GLY A 47 -5.51 -22.38 -12.64
CA GLY A 47 -5.72 -23.61 -11.87
C GLY A 47 -4.75 -23.81 -10.71
N GLY A 48 -3.80 -22.89 -10.52
CA GLY A 48 -2.91 -22.86 -9.37
C GLY A 48 -3.64 -22.62 -8.04
N SER A 49 -3.00 -23.01 -6.95
CA SER A 49 -3.53 -22.83 -5.60
C SER A 49 -3.51 -21.36 -5.20
N THR A 50 -4.62 -20.88 -4.63
CA THR A 50 -4.70 -19.54 -4.00
C THR A 50 -4.58 -19.59 -2.48
N ARG A 51 -4.45 -20.80 -1.91
CA ARG A 51 -4.58 -21.03 -0.48
C ARG A 51 -3.45 -20.38 0.31
N GLU A 52 -2.22 -20.49 -0.19
CA GLU A 52 -1.03 -19.95 0.48
C GLU A 52 -1.08 -18.42 0.55
N ALA A 53 -1.25 -17.74 -0.59
CA ALA A 53 -1.38 -16.28 -0.61
C ALA A 53 -2.55 -15.78 0.26
N LYS A 54 -3.68 -16.50 0.29
CA LYS A 54 -4.80 -16.15 1.17
C LYS A 54 -4.45 -16.26 2.66
N ASN A 55 -3.67 -17.27 3.05
CA ASN A 55 -3.22 -17.41 4.43
C ASN A 55 -2.27 -16.26 4.81
N VAL A 56 -1.35 -15.88 3.92
CA VAL A 56 -0.46 -14.72 4.14
C VAL A 56 -1.27 -13.43 4.27
N CYS A 57 -2.22 -13.20 3.35
CA CYS A 57 -3.11 -12.02 3.43
C CYS A 57 -3.93 -11.98 4.72
N ALA A 58 -4.29 -13.12 5.32
CA ALA A 58 -5.05 -13.15 6.56
C ALA A 58 -4.25 -12.62 7.77
N LEU A 59 -2.92 -12.65 7.69
CA LEU A 59 -2.00 -12.15 8.71
C LEU A 59 -1.47 -10.74 8.41
N CYS A 60 -1.80 -10.19 7.24
CA CYS A 60 -1.32 -8.89 6.80
C CYS A 60 -2.12 -7.75 7.46
N GLU A 61 -1.44 -6.76 8.02
CA GLU A 61 -2.09 -5.61 8.68
C GLU A 61 -2.74 -4.67 7.68
N VAL A 62 -2.08 -4.40 6.54
CA VAL A 62 -2.57 -3.52 5.46
C VAL A 62 -3.55 -4.20 4.49
N ARG A 63 -4.26 -5.24 4.95
CA ARG A 63 -5.14 -6.05 4.09
C ARG A 63 -6.30 -5.23 3.54
N GLN A 64 -6.83 -4.28 4.31
CA GLN A 64 -8.00 -3.50 3.93
C GLN A 64 -7.64 -2.48 2.84
N GLU A 65 -6.58 -1.72 3.07
CA GLU A 65 -5.99 -0.74 2.16
C GLU A 65 -5.61 -1.41 0.83
N CYS A 66 -4.98 -2.59 0.89
CA CYS A 66 -4.65 -3.41 -0.27
C CYS A 66 -5.91 -3.80 -1.08
N LEU A 67 -7.00 -4.19 -0.40
CA LEU A 67 -8.25 -4.55 -1.07
C LEU A 67 -8.92 -3.33 -1.72
N GLU A 68 -8.99 -2.22 -1.00
CA GLU A 68 -9.58 -0.97 -1.48
C GLU A 68 -8.84 -0.46 -2.70
N TYR A 69 -7.50 -0.46 -2.66
CA TYR A 69 -6.65 -0.13 -3.80
C TYR A 69 -6.97 -1.02 -5.01
N ALA A 70 -7.05 -2.34 -4.81
CA ALA A 70 -7.32 -3.28 -5.89
C ALA A 70 -8.72 -3.11 -6.51
N LEU A 71 -9.71 -2.72 -5.71
CA LEU A 71 -11.08 -2.44 -6.19
C LEU A 71 -11.16 -1.11 -6.94
N ALA A 72 -10.48 -0.08 -6.43
CA ALA A 72 -10.42 1.26 -7.04
C ALA A 72 -9.68 1.25 -8.38
N ASN A 73 -8.58 0.51 -8.49
CA ASN A 73 -7.75 0.43 -9.69
C ASN A 73 -8.16 -0.71 -10.65
N ASP A 74 -9.21 -1.46 -10.32
CA ASP A 74 -9.68 -2.62 -11.09
C ASP A 74 -8.57 -3.64 -11.36
N GLU A 75 -7.75 -3.93 -10.35
CA GLU A 75 -6.61 -4.84 -10.48
C GLU A 75 -7.06 -6.21 -10.99
N ARG A 76 -6.49 -6.66 -12.11
CA ARG A 76 -7.01 -7.80 -12.89
C ARG A 76 -6.34 -9.12 -12.58
N PHE A 77 -5.14 -9.07 -12.00
CA PHE A 77 -4.34 -10.27 -11.76
C PHE A 77 -4.03 -10.41 -10.28
N GLY A 78 -3.67 -11.64 -9.90
CA GLY A 78 -3.21 -11.98 -8.58
C GLY A 78 -4.22 -11.88 -7.43
N ILE A 79 -3.71 -12.15 -6.24
CA ILE A 79 -4.42 -12.09 -4.96
C ILE A 79 -4.15 -10.74 -4.30
N TRP A 80 -5.23 -10.01 -4.01
CA TRP A 80 -5.18 -8.70 -3.37
C TRP A 80 -6.14 -8.70 -2.19
N GLY A 81 -5.69 -8.23 -1.02
CA GLY A 81 -6.51 -8.19 0.19
C GLY A 81 -7.11 -9.54 0.59
N GLY A 82 -6.46 -10.66 0.22
CA GLY A 82 -6.96 -12.01 0.45
C GLY A 82 -8.03 -12.50 -0.54
N LEU A 83 -8.30 -11.75 -1.61
CA LEU A 83 -9.28 -12.11 -2.64
C LEU A 83 -8.61 -12.31 -4.00
N SER A 84 -9.07 -13.34 -4.73
CA SER A 84 -8.76 -13.51 -6.15
C SER A 84 -9.53 -12.50 -7.01
N GLU A 85 -9.08 -12.28 -8.26
CA GLU A 85 -9.79 -11.48 -9.26
C GLU A 85 -11.29 -11.85 -9.35
N ARG A 86 -11.59 -13.15 -9.41
CA ARG A 86 -12.96 -13.66 -9.50
C ARG A 86 -13.79 -13.31 -8.26
N GLU A 87 -13.18 -13.30 -7.08
CA GLU A 87 -13.85 -12.92 -5.84
C GLU A 87 -14.05 -11.41 -5.75
N ARG A 88 -13.04 -10.60 -6.12
CA ARG A 88 -13.17 -9.13 -6.19
C ARG A 88 -14.28 -8.71 -7.15
N ARG A 89 -14.39 -9.36 -8.32
CA ARG A 89 -15.49 -9.13 -9.27
C ARG A 89 -16.86 -9.45 -8.70
N LYS A 90 -16.99 -10.51 -7.90
CA LYS A 90 -18.25 -10.84 -7.22
C LYS A 90 -18.57 -9.80 -6.15
N LEU A 91 -17.58 -9.37 -5.38
CA LEU A 91 -17.73 -8.35 -4.35
C LEU A 91 -18.24 -7.03 -4.96
N LYS A 92 -17.56 -6.53 -6.00
CA LYS A 92 -17.92 -5.29 -6.71
C LYS A 92 -19.35 -5.30 -7.27
N ARG A 93 -19.87 -6.47 -7.66
CA ARG A 93 -21.25 -6.65 -8.13
C ARG A 93 -22.29 -6.74 -7.00
N ALA A 94 -21.87 -7.14 -5.80
CA ALA A 94 -22.77 -7.26 -4.65
C ALA A 94 -22.94 -5.92 -3.90
N SER A 95 -21.96 -5.02 -4.02
CA SER A 95 -21.93 -3.72 -3.37
C SER A 95 -22.43 -2.56 -4.24
N GLY A 96 -22.94 -2.83 -5.44
CA GLY A 96 -23.58 -1.85 -6.35
C GLY A 96 -25.01 -2.27 -6.66
#